data_AF-A0A953R9S3-F1
#
_entry.id   AF-A0A953R9S3-F1
#
_cell.length_a   1.000
_cell.length_b   1.000
_cell.length_c   1.000
_cell.angle_alpha   90.00
_cell.angle_beta   90.00
_cell.angle_gamma   90.00
#
_symmetry.space_group_name_H-M   'P 1'
#
loop_
_entity.id
_entity.type
_entity.pdbx_description
1 polymer ?
#
loop_
_entity_poly.entity_id
_entity_poly.type
_entity_poly.pdbx_seq_one_letter_code
_entity_poly.pdbx_strand_id
1 'polypeptide(L)'
;MKLGCHSCHEVSGLDLPRPTVQPLVPVVLGGEVDKKLSDAYLLTAMINPSYQLAPYPKDQITSGGVSRMPSYSDRLTVRQAIDVVAFLQSRYVVRQTLPAYTYH
;
A
#
# COMPACT_ATOMS: atom_id res chain seq x y z
N MET A 1 10.98 9.11 10.96
CA MET A 1 9.89 9.00 9.95
C MET A 1 8.59 9.48 10.59
N LYS A 2 8.05 10.66 10.21
CA LYS A 2 7.00 11.38 10.98
C LYS A 2 5.59 10.78 10.88
N LEU A 3 5.33 9.95 9.85
CA LEU A 3 3.98 9.49 9.49
C LEU A 3 3.61 8.11 10.04
N GLY A 4 4.57 7.33 10.56
CA GLY A 4 4.28 6.03 11.18
C GLY A 4 3.86 4.90 10.25
N CYS A 5 3.90 5.05 8.91
CA CYS A 5 3.41 4.04 7.95
C CYS A 5 3.99 2.62 8.19
N HIS A 6 5.26 2.53 8.58
CA HIS A 6 5.95 1.27 8.87
C HIS A 6 5.42 0.51 10.10
N SER A 7 4.58 1.12 10.94
CA SER A 7 3.96 0.39 12.07
C SER A 7 3.02 -0.72 11.60
N CYS A 8 2.52 -0.63 10.37
CA CYS A 8 1.62 -1.60 9.75
C CYS A 8 2.16 -2.14 8.40
N HIS A 9 3.01 -1.39 7.72
CA HIS A 9 3.49 -1.73 6.38
C HIS A 9 4.95 -2.15 6.36
N GLU A 10 5.23 -3.14 5.53
CA GLU A 10 6.56 -3.42 5.03
C GLU A 10 6.69 -2.87 3.61
N VAL A 11 7.92 -2.64 3.16
CA VAL A 11 8.19 -2.19 1.79
C VAL A 11 9.18 -3.13 1.15
N SER A 12 8.80 -3.78 0.05
CA SER A 12 9.65 -4.73 -0.66
C SER A 12 11.00 -4.10 -1.00
N GLY A 13 12.08 -4.83 -0.69
CA GLY A 13 13.45 -4.41 -0.96
C GLY A 13 14.01 -3.36 0.01
N LEU A 14 13.30 -3.03 1.10
CA LEU A 14 13.83 -2.18 2.17
C LEU A 14 13.81 -2.91 3.51
N ASP A 15 14.89 -2.70 4.28
CA ASP A 15 14.97 -3.14 5.68
C ASP A 15 14.47 -2.00 6.59
N LEU A 16 13.16 -1.98 6.84
CA LEU A 16 12.52 -1.08 7.79
C LEU A 16 12.25 -1.83 9.10
N PRO A 17 12.15 -1.14 10.25
CA PRO A 17 11.68 -1.78 11.48
C PRO A 17 10.37 -2.53 11.22
N ARG A 18 10.29 -3.76 11.72
CA ARG A 18 9.12 -4.62 11.52
C ARG A 18 7.84 -3.95 12.04
N PRO A 19 6.69 -4.21 11.40
CA PRO A 19 5.40 -3.75 11.91
C PRO A 19 5.19 -4.17 13.36
N THR A 20 4.59 -3.27 14.14
CA THR A 20 4.36 -3.45 15.59
C THR A 20 2.88 -3.49 15.95
N VAL A 21 1.99 -3.19 15.00
CA VAL A 21 0.53 -3.20 15.22
C VAL A 21 0.02 -4.63 15.43
N GLN A 22 -1.01 -4.76 16.28
CA GLN A 22 -1.73 -6.01 16.49
C GLN A 22 -3.17 -5.92 15.95
N PRO A 23 -3.68 -6.94 15.25
CA PRO A 23 -2.97 -8.16 14.84
C PRO A 23 -1.85 -7.86 13.83
N LEU A 24 -0.82 -8.70 13.82
CA LEU A 24 0.34 -8.53 12.94
C LEU A 24 -0.06 -8.89 11.50
N VAL A 25 -0.52 -7.91 10.75
CA VAL A 25 -0.94 -8.07 9.35
C VAL A 25 -0.02 -7.18 8.52
N PRO A 26 1.23 -7.61 8.26
CA PRO A 26 2.14 -6.82 7.45
C PRO A 26 1.59 -6.73 6.03
N VAL A 27 1.05 -5.57 5.69
CA VAL A 27 0.68 -5.27 4.31
C VAL A 27 1.94 -4.84 3.60
N VAL A 28 2.47 -5.70 2.75
CA VAL A 28 3.68 -5.45 1.97
C VAL A 28 3.35 -4.50 0.81
N LEU A 29 4.08 -3.39 0.72
CA LEU A 29 4.00 -2.40 -0.35
C LEU A 29 5.20 -2.52 -1.29
N GLY A 30 5.04 -2.10 -2.54
CA GLY A 30 6.04 -2.28 -3.60
C GLY A 30 6.08 -3.72 -4.14
N GLY A 31 7.17 -4.07 -4.81
CA GLY A 31 7.40 -5.39 -5.39
C GLY A 31 6.77 -5.56 -6.78
N GLU A 32 6.73 -6.81 -7.23
CA GLU A 32 6.12 -7.16 -8.51
C GLU A 32 4.59 -7.16 -8.43
N VAL A 33 3.95 -6.55 -9.42
CA VAL A 33 2.50 -6.51 -9.57
C VAL A 33 2.10 -6.83 -11.01
N ASP A 34 0.94 -7.45 -11.20
CA ASP A 34 0.41 -7.74 -12.55
C ASP A 34 0.00 -6.47 -13.30
N LYS A 35 -0.38 -5.42 -12.55
CA LYS A 35 -0.78 -4.12 -13.09
C LYS A 35 -0.21 -3.00 -12.25
N LYS A 36 0.19 -1.90 -12.91
CA LYS A 36 0.65 -0.70 -12.23
C LYS A 36 -0.48 -0.11 -11.38
N LEU A 37 -0.22 0.16 -10.11
CA LEU A 37 -1.12 0.92 -9.25
C LEU A 37 -1.10 2.39 -9.68
N SER A 38 -2.26 3.02 -9.79
CA SER A 38 -2.33 4.44 -10.16
C SER A 38 -2.01 5.35 -8.97
N ASP A 39 -1.51 6.56 -9.25
CA ASP A 39 -1.28 7.57 -8.22
C ASP A 39 -2.57 7.91 -7.47
N ALA A 40 -3.69 7.97 -8.20
CA ALA A 40 -5.02 8.20 -7.63
C ALA A 40 -5.42 7.07 -6.67
N TYR A 41 -5.13 5.82 -7.00
CA TYR A 41 -5.39 4.68 -6.12
C TYR A 41 -4.55 4.76 -4.84
N LEU A 42 -3.23 4.99 -4.97
CA LEU A 42 -2.33 5.09 -3.83
C LEU A 42 -2.70 6.25 -2.90
N LEU A 43 -3.05 7.41 -3.47
CA LEU A 43 -3.52 8.55 -2.71
C LEU A 43 -4.85 8.26 -2.01
N THR A 44 -5.82 7.69 -2.72
CA THR A 44 -7.13 7.34 -2.17
C THR A 44 -7.01 6.34 -1.03
N ALA A 45 -6.13 5.35 -1.14
CA ALA A 45 -5.87 4.38 -0.08
C ALA A 45 -5.35 5.04 1.21
N MET A 46 -4.63 6.16 1.12
CA MET A 46 -4.17 6.91 2.29
C MET A 46 -5.24 7.81 2.90
N ILE A 47 -6.05 8.49 2.09
CA ILE A 47 -7.04 9.48 2.57
C ILE A 47 -8.42 8.87 2.85
N ASN A 48 -8.71 7.70 2.30
CA ASN A 48 -9.94 6.95 2.54
C ASN A 48 -9.69 5.43 2.53
N PRO A 49 -8.97 4.91 3.54
CA PRO A 49 -8.58 3.49 3.60
C PRO A 49 -9.76 2.51 3.72
N SER A 50 -10.97 2.99 4.01
CA SER A 50 -12.19 2.16 4.08
C SER A 50 -12.93 2.06 2.73
N TYR A 51 -12.55 2.87 1.72
CA TYR A 51 -13.20 2.83 0.40
C TYR A 51 -13.05 1.47 -0.28
N GLN A 52 -11.85 0.90 -0.20
CA GLN A 52 -11.54 -0.42 -0.73
C GLN A 52 -10.64 -1.15 0.26
N LEU A 53 -11.21 -2.12 0.95
CA LEU A 53 -10.48 -2.97 1.88
C LEU A 53 -9.62 -3.98 1.11
N ALA A 54 -8.39 -4.17 1.58
CA ALA A 54 -7.49 -5.19 1.03
C ALA A 54 -8.07 -6.61 1.23
N PRO A 55 -7.68 -7.59 0.41
CA PRO A 55 -8.22 -8.96 0.44
C PRO A 55 -7.65 -9.80 1.60
N TYR A 56 -7.67 -9.25 2.82
CA TYR A 56 -7.29 -9.93 4.06
C TYR A 56 -8.54 -10.26 4.88
N PRO A 57 -8.45 -11.18 5.86
CA PRO A 57 -9.54 -11.45 6.80
C PRO A 57 -10.05 -10.15 7.45
N LYS A 58 -11.37 -9.92 7.41
CA LYS A 58 -11.95 -8.63 7.84
C LYS A 58 -11.65 -8.30 9.30
N ASP A 59 -11.66 -9.30 10.18
CA ASP A 59 -11.32 -9.16 11.60
C ASP A 59 -9.89 -8.64 11.84
N GLN A 60 -9.00 -8.92 10.90
CA GLN A 60 -7.60 -8.51 10.94
C GLN A 60 -7.37 -7.08 10.46
N ILE A 61 -8.13 -6.62 9.47
CA ILE A 61 -7.93 -5.30 8.84
C ILE A 61 -9.01 -4.26 9.18
N THR A 62 -10.09 -4.66 9.87
CA THR A 62 -11.16 -3.75 10.27
C THR A 62 -11.41 -3.73 11.78
N SER A 63 -11.98 -2.63 12.27
CA SER A 63 -12.56 -2.47 13.59
C SER A 63 -13.87 -1.70 13.44
N GLY A 64 -14.98 -2.23 13.93
CA GLY A 64 -16.30 -1.61 13.75
C GLY A 64 -16.74 -1.48 12.28
N GLY A 65 -16.24 -2.34 11.39
CA GLY A 65 -16.57 -2.32 9.96
C GLY A 65 -15.76 -1.32 9.12
N VAL A 66 -14.86 -0.54 9.73
CA VAL A 66 -13.96 0.39 9.03
C VAL A 66 -12.51 -0.07 9.10
N SER A 67 -11.67 0.38 8.17
CA SER A 67 -10.25 0.04 8.14
C SER A 67 -9.55 0.41 9.45
N ARG A 68 -8.63 -0.46 9.91
CA ARG A 68 -7.72 -0.16 11.02
C ARG A 68 -6.63 0.84 10.63
N MET A 69 -6.36 1.00 9.33
CA MET A 69 -5.49 2.08 8.86
C MET A 69 -6.21 3.41 9.06
N PRO A 70 -5.62 4.38 9.80
CA PRO A 70 -6.24 5.68 9.97
C PRO A 70 -6.28 6.44 8.65
N SER A 71 -7.28 7.30 8.48
CA SER A 71 -7.23 8.30 7.41
C SER A 71 -6.09 9.29 7.64
N TYR A 72 -5.41 9.63 6.56
CA TYR A 72 -4.37 10.66 6.54
C TYR A 72 -4.82 11.96 5.87
N SER A 73 -6.11 12.12 5.53
CA SER A 73 -6.66 13.33 4.88
C SER A 73 -6.26 14.62 5.58
N ASP A 74 -6.28 14.61 6.91
CA ASP A 74 -5.99 15.79 7.74
C ASP A 74 -4.57 15.76 8.34
N ARG A 75 -3.77 14.74 8.00
CA ARG A 75 -2.44 14.48 8.59
C ARG A 75 -1.30 14.66 7.58
N LEU A 76 -1.60 14.57 6.29
CA LEU A 76 -0.64 14.76 5.21
C LEU A 76 -0.81 16.14 4.58
N THR A 77 0.30 16.84 4.37
CA THR A 77 0.32 17.91 3.36
C THR A 77 0.26 17.30 1.96
N VAL A 78 -0.20 18.08 0.98
CA VAL A 78 -0.17 17.67 -0.44
C VAL A 78 1.24 17.24 -0.86
N ARG A 79 2.28 17.94 -0.39
CA ARG A 79 3.67 17.58 -0.69
C ARG A 79 4.05 16.21 -0.13
N GLN A 80 3.71 15.93 1.13
CA GLN A 80 3.99 14.63 1.74
C GLN A 80 3.24 13.50 1.02
N ALA A 81 2.00 13.74 0.61
CA ALA A 81 1.24 12.76 -0.15
C ALA A 81 1.90 12.45 -1.50
N ILE A 82 2.35 13.48 -2.23
CA ILE A 82 3.10 13.32 -3.49
C ILE A 82 4.40 12.54 -3.25
N ASP A 83 5.15 12.87 -2.20
CA ASP A 83 6.42 12.21 -1.88
C ASP A 83 6.23 10.73 -1.54
N VAL A 84 5.17 10.38 -0.80
CA VAL A 84 4.82 8.98 -0.49
C VAL A 84 4.41 8.23 -1.76
N VAL A 85 3.57 8.83 -2.60
CA VAL A 85 3.15 8.22 -3.87
C VAL A 85 4.36 7.98 -4.77
N ALA A 86 5.23 8.98 -4.94
CA ALA A 86 6.44 8.85 -5.75
C ALA A 86 7.38 7.77 -5.21
N PHE A 87 7.57 7.71 -3.89
CA PHE A 87 8.36 6.68 -3.22
C PHE A 87 7.82 5.26 -3.47
N LEU A 88 6.50 5.08 -3.42
CA LEU A 88 5.86 3.78 -3.68
C LEU A 88 5.92 3.42 -5.17
N GLN A 89 5.64 4.36 -6.06
CA GLN A 89 5.72 4.15 -7.51
C GLN A 89 7.12 3.69 -7.95
N SER A 90 8.19 4.22 -7.34
CA SER A 90 9.55 3.79 -7.66
C SER A 90 9.88 2.36 -7.19
N ARG A 91 8.97 1.68 -6.49
CA ARG A 91 9.17 0.34 -5.90
C ARG A 91 8.21 -0.70 -6.44
N TYR A 92 7.22 -0.29 -7.23
CA TYR A 92 6.37 -1.21 -7.96
C TYR A 92 6.98 -1.52 -9.31
N VAL A 93 7.13 -2.81 -9.61
CA VAL A 93 7.58 -3.31 -10.90
C VAL A 93 6.42 -4.07 -11.53
N VAL A 94 6.04 -3.71 -12.76
CA VAL A 94 5.01 -4.49 -13.47
C VAL A 94 5.66 -5.75 -14.00
N ARG A 95 5.07 -6.91 -13.67
CA ARG A 95 5.53 -8.20 -14.19
C ARG A 95 5.43 -8.19 -15.72
N GLN A 96 6.57 -8.36 -16.39
CA GLN A 96 6.60 -8.53 -17.84
C GLN A 96 6.17 -9.96 -18.17
N THR A 97 4.90 -10.15 -18.53
CA THR A 97 4.49 -11.36 -19.24
C THR A 97 4.98 -11.25 -20.68
N LEU A 98 5.96 -12.08 -21.08
CA LEU A 98 6.29 -12.23 -22.49
C LEU A 98 5.01 -12.62 -23.25
N PRO A 99 4.69 -11.99 -24.40
CA PRO A 99 3.57 -12.45 -25.22
C PRO A 99 3.82 -13.91 -25.61
N ALA A 100 2.83 -14.77 -25.40
CA ALA A 100 2.88 -16.14 -25.90
C ALA A 100 2.81 -16.06 -27.44
N TYR A 101 3.97 -16.16 -28.11
CA TYR A 101 4.01 -16.30 -29.55
C TYR A 101 3.52 -17.71 -29.92
N THR A 102 2.24 -17.84 -30.26
CA THR A 102 1.72 -19.01 -30.97
C THR A 102 2.04 -18.88 -32.45
N TYR A 103 2.92 -19.75 -32.96
CA TYR A 103 3.05 -19.99 -34.39
C TYR A 103 1.84 -20.84 -34.83
N HIS A 104 1.04 -20.32 -35.76
CA HIS A 104 -0.05 -21.04 -36.43
C HIS A 104 0.45 -21.68 -37.72
#